data_AF-R7SID0-F1
#
_entry.id   AF-R7SID0-F1
#
_cell.length_a   1.000
_cell.length_b   1.000
_cell.length_c   1.000
_cell.angle_alpha   90.00
_cell.angle_beta   90.00
_cell.angle_gamma   90.00
#
_symmetry.space_group_name_H-M   'P 1'
#
loop_
_entity.id
_entity.type
_entity.pdbx_description
1 polymer ?
#
loop_
_entity_poly.entity_id
_entity_poly.type
_entity_poly.pdbx_seq_one_letter_code
_entity_poly.pdbx_strand_id
1 'polypeptide(L)'
;QPLPSFSHRDPIDLIAIVGSKVNAVIKRLQAIFDRKDQLLDTPHEHRLALQRIGDRLEWILDNITENGTSWTRSQQQNIDWFCKEFGKVKFSGLGQNFERTVKGLIELERFGYLNWIVV
;
A
#
# COMPACT_ATOMS: atom_id res chain seq x y z
N GLN A 1 -0.16 19.18 -15.50
CA GLN A 1 -0.99 18.14 -16.16
C GLN A 1 -2.19 17.87 -15.27
N PRO A 2 -3.44 17.99 -15.73
CA PRO A 2 -4.59 17.62 -14.90
C PRO A 2 -4.55 16.10 -14.67
N LEU A 3 -4.89 15.67 -13.46
CA LEU A 3 -5.06 14.25 -13.16
C LEU A 3 -6.16 13.68 -14.06
N PRO A 4 -5.98 12.49 -14.67
CA PRO A 4 -7.04 11.89 -15.46
C PRO A 4 -8.27 11.70 -14.58
N SER A 5 -9.35 12.35 -15.00
CA SER A 5 -10.67 12.27 -14.37
C SER A 5 -11.19 10.85 -14.51
N PHE A 6 -11.46 10.17 -13.40
CA PHE A 6 -12.04 8.82 -13.36
C PHE A 6 -13.51 8.77 -13.81
N SER A 7 -14.07 9.90 -14.24
CA SER A 7 -15.52 10.06 -14.49
C SER A 7 -16.06 9.25 -15.67
N HIS A 8 -15.21 8.66 -16.51
CA HIS A 8 -15.61 8.00 -17.77
C HIS A 8 -14.98 6.61 -17.99
N ARG A 9 -14.38 5.98 -16.96
CA ARG A 9 -13.80 4.63 -17.10
C ARG A 9 -14.78 3.57 -16.66
N ASP A 10 -14.76 2.42 -17.35
CA ASP A 10 -15.51 1.24 -16.96
C ASP A 10 -15.08 0.80 -15.54
N PRO A 11 -16.00 0.37 -14.66
CA PRO A 11 -15.67 -0.21 -13.36
C PRO A 11 -14.57 -1.29 -13.41
N ILE A 12 -14.53 -2.09 -14.47
CA ILE A 12 -13.50 -3.12 -14.71
C ILE A 12 -12.13 -2.49 -14.94
N ASP A 13 -12.06 -1.40 -15.72
CA ASP A 13 -10.80 -0.67 -15.93
C ASP A 13 -10.31 -0.05 -14.62
N LEU A 14 -11.21 0.48 -13.80
CA LEU A 14 -10.87 1.04 -12.49
C LEU A 14 -10.27 -0.02 -11.55
N ILE A 15 -10.85 -1.21 -11.52
CA ILE A 15 -10.33 -2.35 -10.76
C ILE A 15 -8.94 -2.76 -11.24
N ALA A 16 -8.74 -2.88 -12.56
CA ALA A 16 -7.44 -3.23 -13.11
C ALA A 16 -6.36 -2.18 -12.75
N ILE A 17 -6.71 -0.90 -12.78
CA ILE A 17 -5.80 0.20 -12.39
C ILE A 17 -5.45 0.11 -10.91
N VAL A 18 -6.44 -0.06 -10.03
CA VAL A 18 -6.21 -0.15 -8.59
C VAL A 18 -5.39 -1.40 -8.27
N GLY A 19 -5.72 -2.56 -8.84
CA GLY A 19 -4.95 -3.80 -8.69
C GLY A 19 -3.50 -3.66 -9.13
N SER A 20 -3.26 -2.99 -10.27
CA SER A 20 -1.89 -2.70 -10.72
C SER A 20 -1.12 -1.81 -9.76
N LYS A 21 -1.77 -0.81 -9.14
CA LYS A 21 -1.13 0.07 -8.13
C LYS A 21 -0.77 -0.71 -6.87
N VAL A 22 -1.70 -1.51 -6.37
CA VAL A 22 -1.52 -2.36 -5.18
C VAL A 22 -0.37 -3.34 -5.39
N ASN A 23 -0.34 -4.04 -6.53
CA ASN A 23 0.75 -4.96 -6.86
C ASN A 23 2.11 -4.25 -6.93
N ALA A 24 2.17 -3.03 -7.49
CA ALA A 24 3.40 -2.25 -7.51
C ALA A 24 3.87 -1.84 -6.10
N VAL A 25 2.93 -1.53 -5.20
CA VAL A 25 3.22 -1.23 -3.79
C VAL A 25 3.72 -2.47 -3.05
N ILE A 26 3.08 -3.63 -3.21
CA ILE A 26 3.52 -4.92 -2.63
C ILE A 26 4.96 -5.22 -3.02
N LYS A 27 5.28 -5.13 -4.32
CA LYS A 27 6.65 -5.37 -4.81
C LYS A 27 7.68 -4.43 -4.18
N ARG A 28 7.31 -3.17 -3.94
CA ARG A 28 8.19 -2.21 -3.26
C ARG A 28 8.31 -2.49 -1.77
N LEU A 29 7.22 -2.88 -1.12
CA LEU A 29 7.22 -3.25 0.29
C LEU A 29 8.08 -4.51 0.53
N GLN A 30 8.08 -5.46 -0.40
CA GLN A 30 8.94 -6.65 -0.35
C GLN A 30 10.43 -6.28 -0.20
N ALA A 31 10.88 -5.20 -0.82
CA ALA A 31 12.26 -4.73 -0.69
C ALA A 31 12.65 -4.32 0.75
N ILE A 32 11.66 -4.01 1.61
CA ILE A 32 11.86 -3.81 3.06
C ILE A 32 12.07 -5.15 3.74
N PHE A 33 11.21 -6.14 3.46
CA PHE A 33 11.29 -7.47 4.06
C PHE A 33 12.53 -8.26 3.63
N ASP A 34 13.05 -8.01 2.42
CA ASP A 34 14.28 -8.61 1.92
C ASP A 34 15.52 -8.14 2.70
N ARG A 35 15.46 -6.98 3.37
CA ARG A 35 16.53 -6.42 4.22
C ARG A 35 16.45 -6.99 5.63
N LYS A 36 16.54 -8.32 5.76
CA LYS A 36 16.31 -9.05 7.03
C LYS A 36 17.09 -8.50 8.21
N ASP A 37 18.38 -8.25 8.06
CA ASP A 37 19.23 -7.77 9.16
C ASP A 37 18.75 -6.41 9.70
N GLN A 38 18.47 -5.46 8.81
CA GLN A 38 17.97 -4.12 9.17
C GLN A 38 16.54 -4.16 9.72
N LEU A 39 15.73 -5.11 9.24
CA LEU A 39 14.39 -5.35 9.77
C LEU A 39 14.44 -5.92 11.19
N LEU A 40 15.39 -6.80 11.50
CA LEU A 40 15.60 -7.34 12.85
C LEU A 40 16.01 -6.25 13.85
N ASP A 41 16.73 -5.22 13.39
CA ASP A 41 17.10 -4.06 14.20
C ASP A 41 15.95 -3.05 14.40
N THR A 42 14.86 -3.16 13.62
CA THR A 42 13.70 -2.27 13.72
C THR A 42 12.84 -2.62 14.94
N PRO A 43 12.25 -1.65 15.67
CA PRO A 43 11.35 -1.94 16.80
C PRO A 43 10.23 -2.93 16.43
N HIS A 44 9.89 -3.83 17.36
CA HIS A 44 8.89 -4.88 17.10
C HIS A 44 7.54 -4.32 16.66
N GLU A 45 7.07 -3.24 17.28
CA GLU A 45 5.83 -2.56 16.92
C GLU A 45 5.82 -2.00 15.48
N HIS A 46 6.97 -1.51 15.00
CA HIS A 46 7.12 -1.05 13.63
C HIS A 46 7.10 -2.24 12.66
N ARG A 47 7.75 -3.36 13.00
CA ARG A 47 7.64 -4.59 12.21
C ARG A 47 6.19 -5.07 12.10
N LEU A 48 5.44 -5.04 13.20
CA LEU A 48 4.02 -5.41 13.19
C LEU A 48 3.19 -4.48 12.30
N ALA A 49 3.45 -3.18 12.31
CA ALA A 49 2.77 -2.24 11.42
C ALA A 49 3.13 -2.47 9.94
N LEU A 50 4.39 -2.79 9.61
CA LEU A 50 4.78 -3.20 8.26
C LEU A 50 4.06 -4.49 7.83
N GLN A 51 3.97 -5.48 8.73
CA GLN A 51 3.24 -6.71 8.47
C GLN A 51 1.77 -6.43 8.18
N ARG A 52 1.08 -5.64 9.03
CA ARG A 52 -0.32 -5.25 8.80
C ARG A 52 -0.54 -4.54 7.46
N ILE A 53 0.41 -3.71 7.03
CA ILE A 53 0.36 -3.12 5.69
C ILE A 53 0.42 -4.21 4.62
N GLY A 54 1.37 -5.14 4.73
CA GLY A 54 1.52 -6.27 3.82
C GLY A 54 0.25 -7.11 3.73
N ASP A 55 -0.24 -7.59 4.87
CA ASP A 55 -1.42 -8.46 4.97
C ASP A 55 -2.66 -7.80 4.32
N ARG A 56 -2.88 -6.50 4.57
CA ARG A 56 -4.01 -5.76 3.98
C ARG A 56 -3.85 -5.53 2.48
N LEU A 57 -2.63 -5.32 1.99
CA LEU A 57 -2.37 -5.17 0.55
C LEU A 57 -2.58 -6.50 -0.19
N GLU A 58 -2.11 -7.60 0.38
CA GLU A 58 -2.34 -8.95 -0.15
C GLU A 58 -3.84 -9.26 -0.17
N TRP A 59 -4.55 -8.98 0.93
CA TRP A 59 -6.00 -9.14 0.98
C TRP A 59 -6.71 -8.33 -0.12
N ILE A 60 -6.30 -7.09 -0.37
CA ILE A 60 -6.85 -6.28 -1.47
C ILE A 60 -6.59 -6.99 -2.80
N LEU A 61 -5.36 -7.43 -3.06
CA LEU A 61 -5.00 -8.05 -4.32
C LEU A 61 -5.82 -9.33 -4.59
N ASP A 62 -6.02 -10.15 -3.56
CA ASP A 62 -6.78 -11.40 -3.66
C ASP A 62 -8.28 -11.17 -3.87
N ASN A 63 -8.83 -10.07 -3.33
CA ASN A 63 -10.26 -9.81 -3.34
C ASN A 63 -10.71 -8.84 -4.44
N ILE A 64 -9.81 -8.10 -5.08
CA ILE A 64 -10.21 -7.00 -5.97
C ILE A 64 -10.92 -7.49 -7.24
N THR A 65 -10.56 -8.66 -7.77
CA THR A 65 -11.18 -9.20 -8.99
C THR A 65 -12.62 -9.64 -8.75
N GLU A 66 -12.89 -10.28 -7.62
CA GLU A 66 -14.22 -10.82 -7.30
C GLU A 66 -15.11 -9.78 -6.60
N ASN A 67 -14.54 -9.02 -5.68
CA ASN A 67 -15.29 -8.14 -4.78
C ASN A 67 -15.10 -6.65 -5.10
N GLY A 68 -14.13 -6.27 -5.94
CA GLY A 68 -13.75 -4.87 -6.15
C GLY A 68 -14.89 -3.98 -6.68
N THR A 69 -15.82 -4.53 -7.47
CA THR A 69 -17.01 -3.81 -7.98
C THR A 69 -18.02 -3.50 -6.89
N SER A 70 -18.04 -4.29 -5.81
CA SER A 70 -18.93 -4.11 -4.65
C SER A 70 -18.38 -3.17 -3.59
N TRP A 71 -17.08 -2.85 -3.65
CA TRP A 71 -16.48 -1.90 -2.71
C TRP A 71 -17.05 -0.51 -2.90
N THR A 72 -17.32 0.15 -1.78
CA THR A 72 -17.79 1.53 -1.78
C THR A 72 -16.76 2.45 -2.44
N ARG A 73 -17.23 3.56 -3.00
CA ARG A 73 -16.34 4.61 -3.54
C ARG A 73 -15.29 5.06 -2.52
N SER A 74 -15.66 5.15 -1.23
CA SER A 74 -14.74 5.53 -0.15
C SER A 74 -13.61 4.51 0.04
N GLN A 75 -13.92 3.21 0.03
CA GLN A 75 -12.90 2.16 0.11
C GLN A 75 -11.93 2.20 -1.07
N GLN A 76 -12.44 2.36 -2.29
CA GLN A 76 -11.60 2.48 -3.49
C GLN A 76 -10.71 3.74 -3.44
N GLN A 77 -11.24 4.87 -2.97
CA GLN A 77 -10.48 6.11 -2.78
C GLN A 77 -9.40 5.97 -1.70
N ASN A 78 -9.70 5.28 -0.61
CA ASN A 78 -8.72 5.02 0.43
C ASN A 78 -7.55 4.17 -0.09
N ILE A 79 -7.80 3.15 -0.92
CA ILE A 79 -6.74 2.37 -1.56
C ILE A 79 -5.91 3.26 -2.49
N ASP A 80 -6.56 4.09 -3.31
CA ASP A 80 -5.87 5.01 -4.22
C ASP A 80 -4.98 6.01 -3.47
N TRP A 81 -5.49 6.61 -2.39
CA TRP A 81 -4.74 7.52 -1.52
C TRP A 81 -3.60 6.81 -0.82
N PHE A 82 -3.82 5.62 -0.27
CA PHE A 82 -2.74 4.82 0.30
C PHE A 82 -1.61 4.59 -0.71
N CYS A 83 -1.94 4.14 -1.92
CA CYS A 83 -0.94 3.90 -2.97
C CYS A 83 -0.21 5.18 -3.38
N LYS A 84 -0.92 6.32 -3.44
CA LYS A 84 -0.34 7.62 -3.76
C LYS A 84 0.63 8.10 -2.68
N GLU A 85 0.24 8.01 -1.41
CA GLU A 85 1.09 8.41 -0.29
C GLU A 85 2.28 7.46 -0.11
N PHE A 86 2.08 6.16 -0.30
CA PHE A 86 3.17 5.18 -0.39
C PHE A 86 4.18 5.56 -1.47
N GLY A 87 3.69 5.98 -2.65
CA GLY A 87 4.53 6.43 -3.75
C GLY A 87 5.44 7.62 -3.43
N LYS A 88 5.15 8.40 -2.37
CA LYS A 88 5.99 9.51 -1.91
C LYS A 88 7.11 9.08 -0.96
N VAL A 89 7.01 7.89 -0.38
CA VAL A 89 8.05 7.35 0.49
C VAL A 89 9.30 7.07 -0.35
N LYS A 90 10.45 7.59 0.08
CA LYS A 90 11.71 7.42 -0.66
C LYS A 90 12.31 6.04 -0.38
N PHE A 91 12.47 5.25 -1.44
CA PHE A 91 13.20 3.97 -1.44
C PHE A 91 14.61 4.08 -2.05
N SER A 92 14.96 5.23 -2.62
CA SER A 92 16.30 5.47 -3.18
C SER A 92 17.37 5.34 -2.10
N GLY A 93 18.39 4.51 -2.34
CA GLY A 93 19.45 4.25 -1.36
C GLY A 93 18.93 3.54 -0.11
N LEU A 94 17.96 2.62 -0.27
CA LEU A 94 17.26 1.96 0.84
C LEU A 94 18.19 1.47 1.95
N GLY A 95 19.33 0.86 1.63
CA GLY A 95 20.25 0.37 2.65
C GLY A 95 20.79 1.44 3.61
N GLN A 96 20.94 2.69 3.15
CA GLN A 96 21.36 3.83 3.98
C GLN A 96 20.18 4.56 4.61
N ASN A 97 19.01 4.51 3.97
CA ASN A 97 17.82 5.25 4.36
C ASN A 97 16.77 4.38 5.05
N PHE A 98 17.10 3.14 5.42
CA PHE A 98 16.13 2.12 5.82
C PHE A 98 15.19 2.59 6.94
N GLU A 99 15.75 3.11 8.03
CA GLU A 99 14.98 3.62 9.15
C GLU A 99 14.02 4.74 8.73
N ARG A 100 14.47 5.65 7.85
CA ARG A 100 13.64 6.74 7.33
C ARG A 100 12.51 6.21 6.45
N THR A 101 12.81 5.24 5.58
CA THR A 101 11.82 4.58 4.73
C THR A 101 10.77 3.88 5.60
N VAL A 102 11.20 3.08 6.58
CA VAL A 102 10.31 2.40 7.53
C VAL A 102 9.43 3.41 8.26
N LYS A 103 9.98 4.48 8.84
CA LYS A 103 9.19 5.53 9.53
C LYS A 103 8.10 6.11 8.63
N GLY A 104 8.43 6.40 7.37
CA GLY A 104 7.45 6.87 6.40
C GLY A 104 6.32 5.87 6.16
N LEU A 105 6.63 4.57 6.10
CA LEU A 105 5.62 3.52 5.97
C LEU A 105 4.76 3.37 7.23
N ILE A 106 5.35 3.46 8.42
CA ILE A 106 4.60 3.41 9.69
C ILE A 106 3.61 4.58 9.79
N GLU A 107 4.01 5.77 9.33
CA GLU A 107 3.12 6.92 9.29
C GLU A 107 1.90 6.68 8.38
N LEU A 108 2.07 5.97 7.26
CA LEU A 108 0.95 5.57 6.40
C LEU A 108 -0.01 4.61 7.08
N GLU A 109 0.51 3.66 7.87
CA GLU A 109 -0.33 2.75 8.65
C GLU A 109 -1.19 3.53 9.65
N ARG A 110 -0.62 4.55 10.29
CA ARG A 110 -1.32 5.41 11.26
C ARG A 110 -2.42 6.26 10.65
N PHE A 111 -2.30 6.66 9.38
CA PHE A 111 -3.40 7.37 8.69
C PHE A 111 -4.63 6.49 8.48
N GLY A 112 -4.50 5.17 8.58
CA GLY A 112 -5.64 4.27 8.69
C GLY A 112 -6.46 4.11 7.42
N TYR A 113 -5.92 4.46 6.23
CA TYR A 113 -6.60 4.29 4.94
C TYR A 113 -7.15 2.86 4.76
N LEU A 114 -6.41 1.86 5.24
CA LEU A 114 -6.74 0.44 5.09
C LEU A 114 -7.39 -0.18 6.34
N ASN A 115 -7.77 0.61 7.36
CA ASN A 115 -8.30 0.08 8.62
C ASN A 115 -9.68 -0.56 8.51
N TRP A 116 -10.39 -0.36 7.40
CA TRP A 116 -11.65 -1.04 7.12
C TRP A 116 -11.44 -2.52 6.75
N ILE A 117 -10.20 -2.92 6.44
CA ILE A 117 -9.82 -4.31 6.16
C ILE A 117 -9.38 -4.95 7.48
N VAL A 118 -10.09 -6.01 7.87
CA VAL A 118 -9.78 -6.83 9.04
C VAL A 118 -9.17 -8.14 8.53
N VAL A 119 -7.87 -8.33 8.82
CA VAL A 119 -7.05 -9.49 8.48
C VAL A 119 -6.50 -10.13 9.74
#